data_AF-A0A6P6TTP5-F1
#
_entry.id   AF-A0A6P6TTP5-F1
#
_cell.length_a   1.000
_cell.length_b   1.000
_cell.length_c   1.000
_cell.angle_alpha   90.00
_cell.angle_beta   90.00
_cell.angle_gamma   90.00
#
_symmetry.space_group_name_H-M   'P 1'
#
loop_
_entity.id
_entity.type
_entity.pdbx_description
1 polymer ?
#
loop_
_entity_poly.entity_id
_entity_poly.type
_entity_poly.pdbx_seq_one_letter_code
_entity_poly.pdbx_strand_id
1 'polypeptide(L)'
;MSFNREMDAQSLQKERRETLPLHDVEDWDCVEALPLAGKSISQWLAELDAIAKEVEAELVEREIGCHLVEVLEAVNTVLFKSRGFKRSPVLIDSKCAYLHTVLSSGCCSAILLSVIYIEVCRRLKLTIVGSRVGEEFLIWPPTGNPEELFRVTSGHSLFGVVNGKCVNDPRSKASDINSNSLSGLEIATNRDIIGIALANLIRLYWKRASRTNHGLMLTSPLRPADNPDEKFNNIDSSNRPLLRPQDLRLAIMASQRLLILQPHNWALRRDYGMMLYYSREYEEAVRELSICMVFAPEEESEVLEPFVEKLHLLQLESSWKSLGHKGRLSIS
;
A
#
# COMPACT_ATOMS: atom_id res chain seq x y z
N MET A 1 1.04 18.76 25.28
CA MET A 1 0.70 18.64 23.84
C MET A 1 1.68 19.39 22.94
N SER A 2 2.08 20.63 23.27
CA SER A 2 3.19 21.34 22.60
C SER A 2 4.48 20.51 22.59
N PHE A 3 4.86 19.95 23.75
CA PHE A 3 6.01 19.06 23.89
C PHE A 3 5.98 17.89 22.90
N ASN A 4 4.89 17.13 22.83
CA ASN A 4 4.81 16.00 21.90
C ASN A 4 4.84 16.43 20.42
N ARG A 5 4.21 17.55 20.05
CA ARG A 5 4.29 18.08 18.68
C ARG A 5 5.71 18.54 18.34
N GLU A 6 6.42 19.11 19.30
CA GLU A 6 7.82 19.48 19.18
C GLU A 6 8.70 18.23 19.03
N MET A 7 8.42 17.16 19.78
CA MET A 7 9.09 15.86 19.63
C MET A 7 8.82 15.22 18.27
N ASP A 8 7.58 15.27 17.78
CA ASP A 8 7.20 14.79 16.46
C ASP A 8 7.94 15.61 15.37
N ALA A 9 8.04 16.94 15.54
CA ALA A 9 8.82 17.81 14.66
C ALA A 9 10.33 17.54 14.69
N GLN A 10 10.90 17.27 15.87
CA GLN A 10 12.30 16.87 16.03
C GLN A 10 12.55 15.49 15.41
N SER A 11 11.62 14.55 15.55
CA SER A 11 11.69 13.23 14.90
C SER A 11 11.62 13.37 13.38
N LEU A 12 10.73 14.21 12.86
CA LEU A 12 10.67 14.54 11.43
C LEU A 12 11.99 15.14 10.94
N GLN A 13 12.61 16.04 11.69
CA GLN A 13 13.92 16.60 11.33
C GLN A 13 15.03 15.54 11.35
N LYS A 14 14.99 14.61 12.32
CA LYS A 14 15.94 13.50 12.40
C LYS A 14 15.76 12.51 11.24
N GLU A 15 14.52 12.15 10.92
CA GLU A 15 14.16 11.31 9.76
C GLU A 15 14.55 11.98 8.43
N ARG A 16 14.35 13.30 8.31
CA ARG A 16 14.78 14.10 7.15
C ARG A 16 16.29 14.22 7.02
N ARG A 17 17.09 14.06 8.09
CA ARG A 17 18.56 13.99 7.96
C ARG A 17 19.03 12.63 7.46
N GLU A 18 18.24 11.58 7.68
CA GLU A 18 18.49 10.23 7.17
C GLU A 18 18.01 10.03 5.71
N THR A 19 17.27 11.00 5.16
CA THR A 19 16.77 11.00 3.77
C THR A 19 17.31 12.22 3.03
N LEU A 20 17.93 12.03 1.85
CA LEU A 20 18.50 13.12 1.04
C LEU A 20 17.45 14.21 0.74
N PRO A 21 17.87 15.48 0.60
CA PRO A 21 16.94 16.61 0.54
C PRO A 21 16.04 16.52 -0.69
N LEU A 22 14.74 16.72 -0.46
CA LEU A 22 13.74 16.88 -1.51
C LEU A 22 14.01 18.23 -2.20
N HIS A 23 14.30 18.19 -3.51
CA HIS A 23 14.44 19.41 -4.32
C HIS A 23 13.14 20.22 -4.35
N ASP A 24 13.32 21.52 -4.51
CA ASP A 24 12.28 22.56 -4.49
C ASP A 24 11.03 22.18 -5.29
N VAL A 25 9.88 22.35 -4.65
CA VAL A 25 8.56 22.12 -5.24
C VAL A 25 8.26 23.30 -6.16
N GLU A 26 8.64 23.18 -7.43
CA GLU A 26 8.05 24.00 -8.49
C GLU A 26 6.55 23.68 -8.58
N ASP A 27 5.73 24.72 -8.65
CA ASP A 27 4.28 24.62 -8.74
C ASP A 27 3.92 24.12 -10.15
N TRP A 28 3.62 22.83 -10.29
CA TRP A 28 3.28 22.22 -11.57
C TRP A 28 1.76 22.26 -11.76
N ASP A 29 1.30 23.07 -12.72
CA ASP A 29 -0.13 23.26 -13.05
C ASP A 29 -0.84 21.97 -13.53
N CYS A 30 -0.11 20.90 -13.87
CA CYS A 30 -0.68 19.63 -14.33
C CYS A 30 0.03 18.41 -13.73
N VAL A 31 -0.73 17.47 -13.15
CA VAL A 31 -0.25 16.21 -12.58
C VAL A 31 0.50 15.35 -13.61
N GLU A 32 0.14 15.45 -14.90
CA GLU A 32 0.78 14.70 -15.99
C GLU A 32 2.19 15.20 -16.33
N ALA A 33 2.47 16.48 -16.04
CA ALA A 33 3.77 17.11 -16.26
C ALA A 33 4.74 16.89 -15.10
N LEU A 34 4.27 16.38 -13.95
CA LEU A 34 5.10 16.16 -12.77
C LEU A 34 6.17 15.09 -13.06
N PRO A 35 7.47 15.42 -12.96
CA PRO A 35 8.52 14.45 -13.21
C PRO A 35 8.61 13.44 -12.05
N LEU A 36 8.36 12.17 -12.34
CA LEU A 36 8.58 11.04 -11.44
C LEU A 36 9.92 10.38 -11.78
N ALA A 37 10.91 10.54 -10.90
CA ALA A 37 12.29 10.11 -11.13
C ALA A 37 12.88 10.64 -12.46
N GLY A 38 12.57 11.91 -12.78
CA GLY A 38 13.07 12.58 -13.99
C GLY A 38 12.32 12.28 -15.28
N LYS A 39 11.22 11.49 -15.24
CA LYS A 39 10.37 11.20 -16.39
C LYS A 39 8.91 11.60 -16.15
N SER A 40 8.21 12.07 -17.18
CA SER A 40 6.76 12.33 -17.14
C SER A 40 5.95 11.03 -17.14
N ILE A 41 4.64 11.12 -16.86
CA ILE A 41 3.74 9.96 -16.93
C ILE A 41 3.72 9.36 -18.35
N SER A 42 3.68 10.20 -19.39
CA SER A 42 3.70 9.75 -20.79
C SER A 42 4.97 8.98 -21.15
N GLN A 43 6.11 9.40 -20.61
CA GLN A 43 7.37 8.69 -20.79
C GLN A 43 7.36 7.32 -20.09
N TRP A 44 6.76 7.20 -18.90
CA TRP A 44 6.58 5.91 -18.23
C TRP A 44 5.62 4.98 -18.97
N LEU A 45 4.57 5.53 -19.60
CA LEU A 45 3.68 4.75 -20.47
C LEU A 45 4.42 4.24 -21.72
N ALA A 46 5.29 5.08 -22.30
CA ALA A 46 6.13 4.68 -23.43
C ALA A 46 7.13 3.55 -23.05
N GLU A 47 7.57 3.46 -21.79
CA GLU A 47 8.37 2.31 -21.33
C GLU A 47 7.58 0.99 -21.40
N LEU A 48 6.28 1.01 -21.07
CA LEU A 48 5.42 -0.17 -21.20
C LEU A 48 5.19 -0.53 -22.67
N ASP A 49 5.07 0.48 -23.55
CA ASP A 49 5.01 0.28 -25.00
C ASP A 49 6.31 -0.33 -25.54
N ALA A 50 7.46 0.11 -25.03
CA ALA A 50 8.77 -0.43 -25.40
C ALA A 50 8.91 -1.90 -24.98
N ILE A 51 8.48 -2.25 -23.76
CA ILE A 51 8.46 -3.65 -23.31
C ILE A 51 7.57 -4.51 -24.22
N ALA A 52 6.40 -4.00 -24.61
CA ALA A 52 5.52 -4.75 -25.52
C ALA A 52 6.17 -4.97 -26.90
N LYS A 53 6.86 -3.96 -27.45
CA LYS A 53 7.62 -4.10 -28.71
C LYS A 53 8.76 -5.12 -28.62
N GLU A 54 9.43 -5.19 -27.47
CA GLU A 54 10.45 -6.24 -27.22
C GLU A 54 9.83 -7.63 -27.25
N VAL A 55 8.60 -7.80 -26.72
CA VAL A 55 7.88 -9.08 -26.83
C VAL A 55 7.51 -9.38 -28.28
N GLU A 56 7.04 -8.40 -29.06
CA GLU A 56 6.75 -8.59 -30.49
C GLU A 56 8.01 -9.03 -31.26
N ALA A 57 9.17 -8.43 -30.97
CA ALA A 57 10.44 -8.82 -31.58
C ALA A 57 10.83 -10.27 -31.24
N GLU A 58 10.69 -10.67 -29.97
CA GLU A 58 10.95 -12.04 -29.51
C GLU A 58 10.03 -13.07 -30.20
N LEU A 59 8.77 -12.70 -30.47
CA LEU A 59 7.82 -13.55 -31.19
C LEU A 59 8.22 -13.75 -32.66
N VAL A 60 8.63 -12.68 -33.33
CA VAL A 60 9.07 -12.73 -34.74
C VAL A 60 10.34 -13.55 -34.89
N GLU A 61 11.31 -13.38 -33.99
CA GLU A 61 12.60 -14.11 -34.04
C GLU A 61 12.41 -15.63 -33.90
N ARG A 62 11.40 -16.06 -33.13
CA ARG A 62 11.15 -17.48 -32.84
C ARG A 62 10.19 -18.16 -33.81
N GLU A 63 9.72 -17.48 -34.85
CA GLU A 63 8.65 -17.96 -35.76
C GLU A 63 7.42 -18.49 -35.01
N ILE A 64 7.12 -17.90 -33.85
CA ILE A 64 6.05 -18.36 -32.96
C ILE A 64 4.68 -18.15 -33.60
N GLY A 65 3.81 -19.16 -33.52
CA GLY A 65 2.44 -19.10 -34.01
C GLY A 65 1.55 -18.23 -33.10
N CYS A 66 0.31 -17.99 -33.51
CA CYS A 66 -0.66 -17.22 -32.72
C CYS A 66 -1.20 -17.99 -31.48
N HIS A 67 -0.45 -18.98 -30.97
CA HIS A 67 -0.87 -19.78 -29.83
C HIS A 67 -0.61 -19.03 -28.52
N LEU A 68 -1.64 -18.93 -27.68
CA LEU A 68 -1.60 -18.19 -26.42
C LEU A 68 -0.42 -18.60 -25.52
N VAL A 69 -0.12 -19.89 -25.43
CA VAL A 69 0.97 -20.42 -24.62
C VAL A 69 2.32 -19.84 -25.06
N GLU A 70 2.58 -19.82 -26.36
CA GLU A 70 3.84 -19.33 -26.92
C GLU A 70 3.99 -17.82 -26.71
N VAL A 71 2.88 -17.07 -26.80
CA VAL A 71 2.88 -15.63 -26.48
C VAL A 71 3.18 -15.37 -25.01
N LEU A 72 2.58 -16.14 -24.09
CA LEU A 72 2.88 -16.01 -22.66
C LEU A 72 4.33 -16.40 -22.34
N GLU A 73 4.90 -17.38 -23.04
CA GLU A 73 6.32 -17.72 -22.91
C GLU A 73 7.26 -16.60 -23.40
N ALA A 74 6.91 -15.92 -24.49
CA ALA A 74 7.64 -14.74 -24.96
C ALA A 74 7.56 -13.59 -23.94
N VAL A 75 6.36 -13.29 -23.43
CA VAL A 75 6.18 -12.28 -22.36
C VAL A 75 7.02 -12.63 -21.13
N ASN A 76 6.98 -13.88 -20.68
CA ASN A 76 7.78 -14.35 -19.55
C ASN A 76 9.29 -14.22 -19.81
N THR A 77 9.74 -14.50 -21.04
CA THR A 77 11.14 -14.33 -21.44
C THR A 77 11.56 -12.87 -21.30
N VAL A 78 10.81 -11.95 -21.91
CA VAL A 78 11.16 -10.52 -21.88
C VAL A 78 11.10 -9.96 -20.46
N LEU A 79 10.01 -10.20 -19.72
CA LEU A 79 9.84 -9.63 -18.39
C LEU A 79 10.85 -10.19 -17.39
N PHE A 80 11.02 -11.51 -17.33
CA PHE A 80 11.82 -12.14 -16.27
C PHE A 80 13.29 -12.36 -16.64
N LYS A 81 13.60 -12.66 -17.90
CA LYS A 81 14.97 -12.94 -18.34
C LYS A 81 15.65 -11.69 -18.88
N SER A 82 15.03 -10.99 -19.84
CA SER A 82 15.65 -9.83 -20.50
C SER A 82 15.63 -8.58 -19.62
N ARG A 83 14.44 -8.19 -19.13
CA ARG A 83 14.25 -7.01 -18.25
C ARG A 83 14.53 -7.31 -16.78
N GLY A 84 14.62 -8.59 -16.40
CA GLY A 84 15.05 -8.99 -15.06
C GLY A 84 14.07 -8.65 -13.93
N PHE A 85 12.77 -8.51 -14.24
CA PHE A 85 11.77 -8.24 -13.21
C PHE A 85 11.76 -9.36 -12.16
N LYS A 86 11.76 -9.00 -10.88
CA LYS A 86 11.77 -9.93 -9.76
C LYS A 86 10.73 -9.51 -8.73
N ARG A 87 9.93 -10.47 -8.30
CA ARG A 87 8.99 -10.27 -7.21
C ARG A 87 9.74 -10.23 -5.89
N SER A 88 9.55 -9.14 -5.14
CA SER A 88 9.98 -9.05 -3.75
C SER A 88 9.01 -9.82 -2.85
N PRO A 89 9.47 -10.80 -2.07
CA PRO A 89 8.62 -11.62 -1.21
C PRO A 89 8.08 -10.85 0.00
N VAL A 90 8.57 -9.64 0.29
CA VAL A 90 8.15 -8.87 1.48
C VAL A 90 7.96 -7.40 1.15
N LEU A 91 6.91 -6.81 1.71
CA LEU A 91 6.73 -5.36 1.88
C LEU A 91 7.80 -4.79 2.84
N ILE A 92 9.07 -4.86 2.46
CA ILE A 92 10.17 -4.21 3.19
C ILE A 92 10.56 -2.93 2.47
N ASP A 93 10.59 -2.94 1.15
CA ASP A 93 10.99 -1.78 0.34
C ASP A 93 9.78 -1.10 -0.30
N SER A 94 9.58 0.18 0.03
CA SER A 94 8.54 1.05 -0.52
C SER A 94 8.73 1.29 -2.01
N LYS A 95 9.96 1.19 -2.51
CA LYS A 95 10.27 1.32 -3.93
C LYS A 95 9.54 0.28 -4.77
N CYS A 96 9.32 -0.92 -4.23
CA CYS A 96 8.60 -2.01 -4.90
C CYS A 96 7.08 -1.75 -5.04
N ALA A 97 6.56 -0.68 -4.45
CA ALA A 97 5.15 -0.33 -4.45
C ALA A 97 4.80 0.88 -5.33
N TYR A 98 5.80 1.44 -6.05
CA TYR A 98 5.59 2.55 -6.99
C TYR A 98 5.99 2.18 -8.42
N LEU A 99 5.05 2.31 -9.37
CA LEU A 99 5.25 1.83 -10.75
C LEU A 99 6.51 2.39 -11.43
N HIS A 100 6.76 3.70 -11.33
CA HIS A 100 7.95 4.33 -11.93
C HIS A 100 9.27 3.75 -11.38
N THR A 101 9.31 3.46 -10.07
CA THR A 101 10.49 2.88 -9.44
C THR A 101 10.64 1.41 -9.81
N VAL A 102 9.52 0.68 -9.91
CA VAL A 102 9.50 -0.72 -10.35
C VAL A 102 10.00 -0.86 -11.78
N LEU A 103 9.52 -0.04 -12.71
CA LEU A 103 9.95 -0.05 -14.11
C LEU A 103 11.45 0.25 -14.27
N SER A 104 12.02 1.05 -13.36
CA SER A 104 13.45 1.37 -13.37
C SER A 104 14.32 0.30 -12.73
N SER A 105 13.86 -0.29 -11.62
CA SER A 105 14.68 -1.16 -10.77
C SER A 105 14.49 -2.66 -11.03
N GLY A 106 13.39 -3.05 -11.66
CA GLY A 106 12.99 -4.45 -11.84
C GLY A 106 12.43 -5.12 -10.56
N CYS A 107 12.58 -4.53 -9.38
CA CYS A 107 12.08 -5.09 -8.13
C CYS A 107 10.61 -4.70 -7.89
N CYS A 108 9.71 -5.69 -7.90
CA CYS A 108 8.27 -5.48 -7.89
C CYS A 108 7.59 -6.04 -6.64
N SER A 109 6.54 -5.39 -6.16
CA SER A 109 5.50 -6.07 -5.39
C SER A 109 4.67 -6.98 -6.31
N ALA A 110 3.98 -7.96 -5.72
CA ALA A 110 3.10 -8.88 -6.47
C ALA A 110 2.12 -8.11 -7.37
N ILE A 111 1.39 -7.15 -6.77
CA ILE A 111 0.36 -6.38 -7.47
C ILE A 111 0.94 -5.54 -8.62
N LEU A 112 2.11 -4.91 -8.45
CA LEU A 112 2.70 -4.11 -9.53
C LEU A 112 3.28 -4.96 -10.65
N LEU A 113 3.88 -6.11 -10.33
CA LEU A 113 4.30 -7.06 -11.36
C LEU A 113 3.10 -7.52 -12.19
N SER A 114 1.99 -7.84 -11.53
CA SER A 114 0.74 -8.23 -12.19
C SER A 114 0.17 -7.11 -13.06
N VAL A 115 0.20 -5.86 -12.60
CA VAL A 115 -0.22 -4.70 -13.41
C VAL A 115 0.65 -4.57 -14.66
N ILE A 116 1.98 -4.64 -14.52
CA ILE A 116 2.90 -4.60 -15.68
C ILE A 116 2.58 -5.73 -16.65
N TYR A 117 2.38 -6.94 -16.16
CA TYR A 117 2.05 -8.10 -16.99
C TYR A 117 0.74 -7.91 -17.76
N ILE A 118 -0.34 -7.52 -17.07
CA ILE A 118 -1.65 -7.23 -17.68
C ILE A 118 -1.51 -6.14 -18.74
N GLU A 119 -0.76 -5.09 -18.45
CA GLU A 119 -0.63 -3.89 -19.29
C GLU A 119 0.23 -4.15 -20.55
N VAL A 120 1.25 -5.00 -20.44
CA VAL A 120 2.04 -5.51 -21.58
C VAL A 120 1.18 -6.44 -22.44
N CYS A 121 0.49 -7.42 -21.84
CA CYS A 121 -0.39 -8.31 -22.59
C CYS A 121 -1.52 -7.54 -23.30
N ARG A 122 -2.08 -6.51 -22.67
CA ARG A 122 -3.11 -5.67 -23.29
C ARG A 122 -2.61 -4.98 -24.56
N ARG A 123 -1.36 -4.52 -24.59
CA ARG A 123 -0.72 -3.94 -25.79
C ARG A 123 -0.59 -4.96 -26.92
N LEU A 124 -0.35 -6.21 -26.57
CA LEU A 124 -0.32 -7.36 -27.48
C LEU A 124 -1.73 -7.88 -27.85
N LYS A 125 -2.80 -7.15 -27.48
CA LYS A 125 -4.22 -7.54 -27.67
C LYS A 125 -4.61 -8.82 -26.95
N LEU A 126 -3.87 -9.21 -25.91
CA LEU A 126 -4.21 -10.31 -25.03
C LEU A 126 -4.87 -9.79 -23.75
N THR A 127 -6.05 -10.34 -23.46
CA THR A 127 -6.74 -10.06 -22.21
C THR A 127 -6.17 -10.94 -21.11
N ILE A 128 -5.73 -10.33 -20.02
CA ILE A 128 -5.35 -11.02 -18.79
C ILE A 128 -6.25 -10.46 -17.69
N VAL A 129 -6.86 -11.36 -16.93
CA VAL A 129 -7.67 -11.03 -15.75
C VAL A 129 -6.86 -11.31 -14.49
N GLY A 130 -7.29 -10.77 -13.35
CA GLY A 130 -6.70 -11.09 -12.08
C GLY A 130 -7.68 -11.02 -10.94
N SER A 131 -7.31 -11.61 -9.81
CA SER A 131 -8.11 -11.60 -8.59
C SER A 131 -7.21 -11.66 -7.36
N ARG A 132 -7.75 -11.18 -6.23
CA ARG A 132 -7.08 -11.23 -4.94
C ARG A 132 -7.29 -12.60 -4.30
N VAL A 133 -6.21 -13.28 -3.94
CA VAL A 133 -6.26 -14.50 -3.12
C VAL A 133 -5.37 -14.34 -1.89
N GLY A 134 -6.01 -14.17 -0.74
CA GLY A 134 -5.30 -13.92 0.52
C GLY A 134 -4.55 -12.60 0.50
N GLU A 135 -3.22 -12.65 0.68
CA GLU A 135 -2.34 -11.47 0.54
C GLU A 135 -1.84 -11.26 -0.90
N GLU A 136 -2.09 -12.22 -1.79
CA GLU A 136 -1.55 -12.24 -3.13
C GLU A 136 -2.54 -11.75 -4.17
N PHE A 137 -2.02 -11.34 -5.32
CA PHE A 137 -2.81 -11.00 -6.49
C PHE A 137 -2.36 -11.92 -7.62
N LEU A 138 -3.31 -12.68 -8.15
CA LEU A 138 -3.05 -13.67 -9.18
C LEU A 138 -3.63 -13.19 -10.48
N ILE A 139 -2.98 -13.54 -11.58
CA ILE A 139 -3.38 -13.22 -12.93
C ILE A 139 -3.38 -14.46 -13.82
N TRP A 140 -4.30 -14.49 -14.77
CA TRP A 140 -4.42 -15.55 -15.76
C TRP A 140 -5.15 -15.04 -17.00
N PRO A 141 -4.92 -15.62 -18.19
CA PRO A 141 -5.76 -15.35 -19.34
C PRO A 141 -7.16 -15.96 -19.12
N PRO A 142 -8.25 -15.29 -19.51
CA PRO A 142 -9.59 -15.86 -19.49
C PRO A 142 -9.72 -16.85 -20.66
N THR A 143 -9.12 -18.04 -20.53
CA THR A 143 -9.19 -19.10 -21.55
C THR A 143 -10.36 -20.03 -21.28
N GLY A 144 -10.87 -20.68 -22.34
CA GLY A 144 -11.79 -21.81 -22.20
C GLY A 144 -11.14 -23.10 -21.69
N ASN A 145 -9.80 -23.16 -21.62
CA ASN A 145 -9.05 -24.31 -21.15
C ASN A 145 -8.01 -23.92 -20.09
N PRO A 146 -8.40 -23.78 -18.81
CA PRO A 146 -7.48 -23.44 -17.72
C PRO A 146 -6.44 -24.54 -17.45
N GLU A 147 -6.67 -25.79 -17.85
CA GLU A 147 -5.75 -26.91 -17.60
C GLU A 147 -4.37 -26.70 -18.24
N GLU A 148 -4.32 -26.05 -19.40
CA GLU A 148 -3.07 -25.75 -20.09
C GLU A 148 -2.15 -24.83 -19.27
N LEU A 149 -2.72 -23.95 -18.43
CA LEU A 149 -1.96 -23.05 -17.57
C LEU A 149 -1.26 -23.79 -16.43
N PHE A 150 -1.86 -24.89 -15.95
CA PHE A 150 -1.31 -25.70 -14.86
C PHE A 150 -0.37 -26.79 -15.36
N ARG A 151 -0.38 -27.08 -16.67
CA ARG A 151 0.54 -28.05 -17.27
C ARG A 151 1.99 -27.60 -17.03
N VAL A 152 2.80 -28.52 -16.53
CA VAL A 152 4.22 -28.26 -16.27
C VAL A 152 4.98 -28.30 -17.59
N THR A 153 5.61 -27.17 -17.95
CA THR A 153 6.60 -27.09 -19.02
C THR A 153 7.95 -26.77 -18.39
N SER A 154 8.97 -27.59 -18.64
CA SER A 154 10.34 -27.34 -18.16
C SER A 154 10.49 -27.16 -16.63
N GLY A 155 9.67 -27.86 -15.84
CA GLY A 155 9.76 -27.89 -14.38
C GLY A 155 8.91 -26.84 -13.64
N HIS A 156 8.24 -25.93 -14.34
CA HIS A 156 7.28 -24.98 -13.75
C HIS A 156 5.98 -24.93 -14.57
N SER A 157 4.83 -24.75 -13.91
CA SER A 157 3.58 -24.47 -14.63
C SER A 157 3.58 -23.04 -15.15
N LEU A 158 2.98 -22.77 -16.32
CA LEU A 158 2.85 -21.41 -16.85
C LEU A 158 2.17 -20.49 -15.84
N PHE A 159 1.14 -20.99 -15.15
CA PHE A 159 0.46 -20.29 -14.07
C PHE A 159 1.42 -19.92 -12.92
N GLY A 160 2.30 -20.83 -12.51
CA GLY A 160 3.31 -20.60 -11.48
C GLY A 160 4.47 -19.70 -11.95
N VAL A 161 4.77 -19.65 -13.24
CA VAL A 161 5.75 -18.69 -13.79
C VAL A 161 5.19 -17.28 -13.71
N VAL A 162 3.96 -17.07 -14.15
CA VAL A 162 3.31 -15.76 -14.18
C VAL A 162 2.99 -15.26 -12.76
N ASN A 163 2.46 -16.13 -11.91
CA ASN A 163 2.11 -15.79 -10.53
C ASN A 163 3.27 -15.98 -9.55
N GLY A 164 4.43 -16.44 -10.03
CA GLY A 164 5.61 -16.69 -9.22
C GLY A 164 5.45 -17.81 -8.19
N LYS A 165 6.40 -17.84 -7.24
CA LYS A 165 6.52 -18.93 -6.26
C LYS A 165 5.38 -19.01 -5.24
N CYS A 166 4.50 -18.01 -5.12
CA CYS A 166 3.41 -18.02 -4.14
C CYS A 166 2.36 -19.10 -4.43
N VAL A 167 2.29 -19.62 -5.65
CA VAL A 167 1.42 -20.77 -6.00
C VAL A 167 2.05 -22.09 -5.55
N ASN A 168 3.38 -22.16 -5.49
CA ASN A 168 4.09 -23.39 -5.13
C ASN A 168 4.44 -23.45 -3.64
N ASP A 169 4.23 -22.35 -2.88
CA ASP A 169 4.45 -22.32 -1.44
C ASP A 169 3.23 -22.89 -0.71
N PRO A 170 3.34 -24.05 -0.04
CA PRO A 170 2.22 -24.67 0.67
C PRO A 170 1.68 -23.84 1.85
N ARG A 171 2.37 -22.77 2.25
CA ARG A 171 1.88 -21.84 3.29
C ARG A 171 1.01 -20.73 2.73
N SER A 172 1.00 -20.55 1.42
CA SER A 172 0.26 -19.50 0.74
C SER A 172 -1.18 -19.93 0.49
N LYS A 173 -2.15 -19.02 0.69
CA LYS A 173 -3.55 -19.27 0.31
C LYS A 173 -3.74 -19.53 -1.19
N ALA A 174 -2.72 -19.24 -2.01
CA ALA A 174 -2.75 -19.51 -3.45
C ALA A 174 -2.33 -20.93 -3.83
N SER A 175 -1.80 -21.75 -2.91
CA SER A 175 -1.38 -23.14 -3.22
C SER A 175 -2.54 -24.07 -3.52
N ASP A 176 -3.72 -23.78 -2.97
CA ASP A 176 -4.91 -24.62 -3.09
C ASP A 176 -5.69 -24.36 -4.40
N ILE A 177 -5.19 -23.44 -5.24
CA ILE A 177 -5.84 -23.06 -6.49
C ILE A 177 -5.49 -24.07 -7.58
N ASN A 178 -6.53 -24.60 -8.21
CA ASN A 178 -6.45 -25.43 -9.40
C ASN A 178 -7.24 -24.81 -10.57
N SER A 179 -7.26 -25.50 -11.71
CA SER A 179 -7.97 -25.07 -12.92
C SER A 179 -9.45 -24.78 -12.70
N ASN A 180 -10.11 -25.55 -11.84
CA ASN A 180 -11.54 -25.39 -11.55
C ASN A 180 -11.81 -24.21 -10.61
N SER A 181 -10.88 -23.93 -9.68
CA SER A 181 -11.01 -22.82 -8.72
C SER A 181 -11.00 -21.43 -9.38
N LEU A 182 -10.34 -21.28 -10.54
CA LEU A 182 -10.22 -19.98 -11.24
C LEU A 182 -11.58 -19.42 -11.67
N SER A 183 -12.53 -20.28 -12.03
CA SER A 183 -13.87 -19.87 -12.48
C SER A 183 -14.72 -19.27 -11.35
N GLY A 184 -14.39 -19.58 -10.10
CA GLY A 184 -15.09 -19.06 -8.92
C GLY A 184 -14.50 -17.77 -8.35
N LEU A 185 -13.39 -17.27 -8.91
CA LEU A 185 -12.75 -16.05 -8.43
C LEU A 185 -13.40 -14.80 -9.03
N GLU A 186 -13.68 -13.80 -8.19
CA GLU A 186 -14.16 -12.51 -8.64
C GLU A 186 -13.06 -11.77 -9.39
N ILE A 187 -13.31 -11.41 -10.64
CA ILE A 187 -12.37 -10.65 -11.48
C ILE A 187 -12.24 -9.24 -10.91
N ALA A 188 -11.01 -8.85 -10.58
CA ALA A 188 -10.70 -7.54 -10.04
C ALA A 188 -10.88 -6.45 -11.10
N THR A 189 -11.64 -5.41 -10.75
CA THR A 189 -11.74 -4.19 -11.54
C THR A 189 -10.49 -3.31 -11.35
N ASN A 190 -10.33 -2.28 -12.20
CA ASN A 190 -9.28 -1.27 -11.99
C ASN A 190 -9.37 -0.62 -10.60
N ARG A 191 -10.59 -0.42 -10.08
CA ARG A 191 -10.83 0.11 -8.74
C ARG A 191 -10.29 -0.83 -7.67
N ASP A 192 -10.50 -2.14 -7.83
CA ASP A 192 -10.01 -3.15 -6.90
C ASP A 192 -8.49 -3.27 -6.93
N ILE A 193 -7.87 -3.25 -8.12
CA ILE A 193 -6.41 -3.27 -8.29
C ILE A 193 -5.77 -2.09 -7.55
N ILE A 194 -6.31 -0.87 -7.73
CA ILE A 194 -5.83 0.32 -7.02
C ILE A 194 -6.08 0.17 -5.52
N GLY A 195 -7.25 -0.33 -5.11
CA GLY A 195 -7.59 -0.59 -3.72
C GLY A 195 -6.61 -1.55 -3.02
N ILE A 196 -6.24 -2.63 -3.70
CA ILE A 196 -5.26 -3.62 -3.22
C ILE A 196 -3.87 -2.99 -3.09
N ALA A 197 -3.44 -2.19 -4.07
CA ALA A 197 -2.16 -1.49 -4.03
C ALA A 197 -2.10 -0.51 -2.85
N LEU A 198 -3.17 0.27 -2.63
CA LEU A 198 -3.28 1.20 -1.50
C LEU A 198 -3.31 0.47 -0.16
N ALA A 199 -4.07 -0.62 -0.03
CA ALA A 199 -4.08 -1.44 1.19
C ALA A 199 -2.69 -2.00 1.54
N ASN A 200 -1.92 -2.41 0.52
CA ASN A 200 -0.54 -2.85 0.70
C ASN A 200 0.39 -1.70 1.14
N LEU A 201 0.21 -0.49 0.59
CA LEU A 201 0.96 0.70 1.02
C LEU A 201 0.63 1.07 2.48
N ILE A 202 -0.64 1.06 2.87
CA ILE A 202 -1.07 1.29 4.26
C ILE A 202 -0.37 0.31 5.19
N ARG A 203 -0.44 -1.00 4.89
CA ARG A 203 0.19 -2.05 5.71
C ARG A 203 1.71 -1.86 5.82
N LEU A 204 2.36 -1.53 4.70
CA LEU A 204 3.80 -1.26 4.66
C LEU A 204 4.18 -0.08 5.56
N TYR A 205 3.51 1.06 5.38
CA TYR A 205 3.85 2.29 6.09
C TYR A 205 3.43 2.23 7.56
N TRP A 206 2.29 1.62 7.88
CA TRP A 206 1.91 1.35 9.26
C TRP A 206 2.96 0.49 9.96
N LYS A 207 3.38 -0.62 9.35
CA LYS A 207 4.41 -1.51 9.90
C LYS A 207 5.73 -0.77 10.12
N ARG A 208 6.11 0.14 9.22
CA ARG A 208 7.30 0.97 9.37
C ARG A 208 7.16 2.01 10.48
N ALA A 209 6.01 2.67 10.55
CA ALA A 209 5.67 3.63 11.58
C ALA A 209 5.72 3.00 12.98
N SER A 210 5.18 1.79 13.11
CA SER A 210 5.11 1.04 14.38
C SER A 210 6.34 0.18 14.67
N ARG A 211 7.43 0.29 13.90
CA ARG A 211 8.65 -0.55 14.06
C ARG A 211 9.21 -0.57 15.47
N THR A 212 9.09 0.55 16.19
CA THR A 212 9.56 0.70 17.57
C THR A 212 8.64 0.03 18.60
N ASN A 213 7.41 -0.30 18.22
CA ASN A 213 6.36 -0.86 19.08
C ASN A 213 5.78 -2.14 18.47
N HIS A 214 6.49 -3.25 18.68
CA HIS A 214 6.09 -4.56 18.18
C HIS A 214 4.74 -4.97 18.79
N GLY A 215 3.78 -5.38 17.95
CA GLY A 215 2.44 -5.77 18.40
C GLY A 215 1.43 -4.64 18.49
N LEU A 216 1.80 -3.39 18.18
CA LEU A 216 0.84 -2.30 18.02
C LEU A 216 -0.01 -2.55 16.77
N MET A 217 -1.24 -3.01 16.97
CA MET A 217 -2.27 -3.06 15.95
C MET A 217 -2.92 -1.68 15.83
N LEU A 218 -3.42 -1.36 14.64
CA LEU A 218 -4.09 -0.09 14.38
C LEU A 218 -5.29 0.16 15.30
N THR A 219 -5.94 -0.93 15.72
CA THR A 219 -7.08 -0.95 16.64
C THR A 219 -6.71 -1.48 18.03
N SER A 220 -5.42 -1.59 18.35
CA SER A 220 -5.00 -2.05 19.68
C SER A 220 -5.64 -1.16 20.76
N PRO A 221 -6.23 -1.76 21.81
CA PRO A 221 -6.74 -1.00 22.94
C PRO A 221 -5.65 -0.06 23.46
N LEU A 222 -5.99 1.21 23.68
CA LEU A 222 -5.08 2.15 24.32
C LEU A 222 -4.84 1.64 25.74
N ARG A 223 -3.72 0.94 25.98
CA ARG A 223 -3.31 0.66 27.36
C ARG A 223 -3.12 2.01 28.05
N PRO A 224 -3.74 2.24 29.21
CA PRO A 224 -3.26 3.25 30.13
C PRO A 224 -1.79 2.95 30.42
N ALA A 225 -0.93 3.94 30.29
CA ALA A 225 0.49 3.82 30.65
C ALA A 225 0.66 3.86 32.18
N ASP A 226 -0.13 3.09 32.92
CA ASP A 226 -0.08 2.99 34.38
C ASP A 226 -0.25 1.53 34.78
N ASN A 227 0.78 0.72 34.52
CA ASN A 227 1.06 -0.43 35.38
C ASN A 227 2.17 0.01 36.35
N PRO A 228 1.86 0.29 37.64
CA PRO A 228 2.86 0.72 38.61
C PRO A 228 3.90 -0.37 38.97
N ASP A 229 3.73 -1.60 38.47
CA ASP A 229 4.54 -2.75 38.89
C ASP A 229 5.62 -3.22 37.90
N GLU A 230 5.74 -2.63 36.71
CA GLU A 230 6.87 -2.92 35.83
C GLU A 230 8.03 -1.96 36.12
N LYS A 231 8.92 -2.38 37.02
CA LYS A 231 10.25 -1.79 37.22
C LYS A 231 11.10 -1.94 35.95
N PHE A 232 10.87 -1.09 34.96
CA PHE A 232 11.84 -0.82 33.91
C PHE A 232 12.71 0.35 34.33
N ASN A 233 14.01 0.08 34.39
CA ASN A 233 15.08 1.03 34.69
C ASN A 233 14.87 2.35 33.94
N ASN A 234 15.12 3.46 34.65
CA ASN A 234 15.20 4.83 34.17
C ASN A 234 15.98 4.96 32.85
N ILE A 235 15.29 4.78 31.73
CA ILE A 235 15.74 5.23 30.41
C ILE A 235 14.51 5.86 29.74
N ASP A 236 14.25 7.12 30.08
CA ASP A 236 13.82 8.17 29.15
C ASP A 236 12.73 7.77 28.12
N SER A 237 11.73 6.99 28.56
CA SER A 237 10.67 6.43 27.72
C SER A 237 9.63 7.45 27.28
N SER A 238 9.66 8.66 27.85
CA SER A 238 8.84 9.80 27.41
C SER A 238 9.41 10.57 26.21
N ASN A 239 10.65 10.27 25.80
CA ASN A 239 11.41 11.07 24.81
C ASN A 239 11.43 10.50 23.38
N ARG A 240 10.66 9.44 23.07
CA ARG A 240 10.54 8.93 21.69
C ARG A 240 9.09 8.90 21.22
N PRO A 241 8.79 9.38 20.01
CA PRO A 241 7.44 9.32 19.48
C PRO A 241 6.98 7.87 19.34
N LEU A 242 5.71 7.63 19.65
CA LEU A 242 5.09 6.30 19.59
C LEU A 242 5.16 5.70 18.17
N LEU A 243 5.07 6.54 17.16
CA LEU A 243 5.15 6.17 15.75
C LEU A 243 6.14 7.08 15.03
N ARG A 244 6.78 6.58 13.98
CA ARG A 244 7.58 7.41 13.07
C ARG A 244 6.65 8.34 12.29
N PRO A 245 6.76 9.68 12.45
CA PRO A 245 5.76 10.58 11.88
C PRO A 245 5.74 10.56 10.34
N GLN A 246 6.88 10.40 9.66
CA GLN A 246 6.89 10.38 8.19
C GLN A 246 6.19 9.15 7.61
N ASP A 247 6.46 7.96 8.15
CA ASP A 247 5.80 6.73 7.71
C ASP A 247 4.30 6.77 8.07
N LEU A 248 3.93 7.28 9.25
CA LEU A 248 2.53 7.46 9.62
C LEU A 248 1.80 8.37 8.64
N ARG A 249 2.41 9.50 8.25
CA ARG A 249 1.83 10.41 7.25
C ARG A 249 1.59 9.72 5.90
N LEU A 250 2.53 8.89 5.45
CA LEU A 250 2.36 8.12 4.21
C LEU A 250 1.23 7.08 4.33
N ALA A 251 1.07 6.45 5.49
CA ALA A 251 -0.06 5.55 5.76
C ALA A 251 -1.40 6.29 5.73
N ILE A 252 -1.49 7.47 6.36
CA ILE A 252 -2.68 8.35 6.35
C ILE A 252 -3.05 8.73 4.92
N MET A 253 -2.07 9.16 4.11
CA MET A 253 -2.31 9.54 2.71
C MET A 253 -2.84 8.35 1.89
N ALA A 254 -2.27 7.16 2.04
CA ALA A 254 -2.74 5.97 1.34
C ALA A 254 -4.15 5.55 1.81
N SER A 255 -4.42 5.64 3.12
CA SER A 255 -5.72 5.35 3.73
C SER A 255 -6.81 6.31 3.23
N GLN A 256 -6.52 7.60 3.16
CA GLN A 256 -7.44 8.60 2.60
C GLN A 256 -7.81 8.28 1.15
N ARG A 257 -6.83 7.93 0.30
CA ARG A 257 -7.11 7.54 -1.09
C ARG A 257 -7.93 6.26 -1.19
N LEU A 258 -7.68 5.29 -0.30
CA LEU A 258 -8.45 4.05 -0.27
C LEU A 258 -9.90 4.31 0.17
N LEU A 259 -10.12 5.20 1.13
CA LEU A 259 -11.45 5.60 1.59
C LEU A 259 -12.26 6.29 0.48
N ILE A 260 -11.63 7.10 -0.37
CA ILE A 260 -12.29 7.67 -1.58
C ILE A 260 -12.77 6.55 -2.52
N LEU A 261 -12.01 5.45 -2.63
CA LEU A 261 -12.41 4.28 -3.41
C LEU A 261 -13.42 3.39 -2.69
N GLN A 262 -13.69 3.55 -1.40
CA GLN A 262 -14.67 2.73 -0.68
C GLN A 262 -15.34 3.55 0.45
N PRO A 263 -16.13 4.58 0.11
CA PRO A 263 -16.60 5.57 1.09
C PRO A 263 -17.60 5.03 2.12
N HIS A 264 -18.21 3.87 1.86
CA HIS A 264 -19.17 3.19 2.75
C HIS A 264 -18.51 2.09 3.58
N ASN A 265 -17.22 1.84 3.40
CA ASN A 265 -16.51 0.83 4.19
C ASN A 265 -16.12 1.42 5.55
N TRP A 266 -16.96 1.17 6.55
CA TRP A 266 -16.78 1.68 7.91
C TRP A 266 -15.44 1.24 8.52
N ALA A 267 -14.98 0.02 8.27
CA ALA A 267 -13.71 -0.48 8.81
C ALA A 267 -12.53 0.34 8.29
N LEU A 268 -12.52 0.68 7.00
CA LEU A 268 -11.50 1.56 6.42
C LEU A 268 -11.57 2.99 6.98
N ARG A 269 -12.78 3.51 7.22
CA ARG A 269 -12.95 4.84 7.82
C ARG A 269 -12.50 4.87 9.28
N ARG A 270 -12.83 3.83 10.06
CA ARG A 270 -12.32 3.64 11.43
C ARG A 270 -10.80 3.67 11.43
N ASP A 271 -10.20 2.83 10.59
CA ASP A 271 -8.75 2.69 10.46
C ASP A 271 -8.08 4.03 10.08
N TYR A 272 -8.68 4.81 9.17
CA TYR A 272 -8.25 6.17 8.84
C TYR A 272 -8.32 7.12 10.05
N GLY A 273 -9.45 7.16 10.74
CA GLY A 273 -9.66 7.96 11.95
C GLY A 273 -8.68 7.62 13.08
N MET A 274 -8.35 6.33 13.25
CA MET A 274 -7.33 5.89 14.21
C MET A 274 -5.94 6.40 13.84
N MET A 275 -5.55 6.39 12.56
CA MET A 275 -4.26 6.97 12.15
C MET A 275 -4.20 8.48 12.39
N LEU A 276 -5.29 9.20 12.13
CA LEU A 276 -5.40 10.63 12.43
C LEU A 276 -5.23 10.90 13.93
N TYR A 277 -5.87 10.09 14.78
CA TYR A 277 -5.67 10.13 16.22
C TYR A 277 -4.20 9.94 16.61
N TYR A 278 -3.52 8.93 16.06
CA TYR A 278 -2.10 8.72 16.35
C TYR A 278 -1.20 9.87 15.84
N SER A 279 -1.61 10.56 14.78
CA SER A 279 -0.94 11.78 14.30
C SER A 279 -1.31 13.05 15.08
N ARG A 280 -2.20 12.93 16.08
CA ARG A 280 -2.70 14.02 16.94
C ARG A 280 -3.55 15.06 16.19
N GLU A 281 -4.13 14.67 15.06
CA GLU A 281 -5.14 15.39 14.31
C GLU A 281 -6.52 15.06 14.90
N TYR A 282 -6.77 15.51 16.13
CA TYR A 282 -7.94 15.07 16.90
C TYR A 282 -9.26 15.58 16.33
N GLU A 283 -9.28 16.77 15.72
CA GLU A 283 -10.50 17.30 15.11
C GLU A 283 -10.94 16.42 13.93
N GLU A 284 -10.00 16.10 13.05
CA GLU A 284 -10.20 15.24 11.90
C GLU A 284 -10.51 13.80 12.34
N ALA A 285 -9.82 13.29 13.37
CA ALA A 285 -10.09 11.97 13.94
C ALA A 285 -11.52 11.87 14.50
N VAL A 286 -11.96 12.87 15.29
CA VAL A 286 -13.34 12.93 15.83
C VAL A 286 -14.33 12.93 14.68
N ARG A 287 -14.11 13.75 13.65
CA ARG A 287 -14.99 13.84 12.48
C ARG A 287 -15.13 12.50 11.77
N GLU A 288 -14.01 11.87 11.40
CA GLU A 288 -14.01 10.61 10.65
C GLU A 288 -14.57 9.44 11.47
N LEU A 289 -14.25 9.36 12.77
CA LEU A 289 -14.79 8.32 13.65
C LEU A 289 -16.28 8.53 13.94
N SER A 290 -16.75 9.78 14.04
CA SER A 290 -18.19 10.06 14.17
C SER A 290 -18.96 9.62 12.92
N ILE A 291 -18.42 9.89 11.73
CA ILE A 291 -19.01 9.40 10.48
C ILE A 291 -18.93 7.86 10.42
N CYS A 292 -17.84 7.26 10.91
CA CYS A 292 -17.68 5.81 10.97
C CYS A 292 -18.82 5.14 11.74
N MET A 293 -19.20 5.68 12.91
CA MET A 293 -20.28 5.13 13.73
C MET A 293 -21.63 5.06 12.98
N VAL A 294 -21.90 6.01 12.08
CA VAL A 294 -23.14 6.01 11.26
C VAL A 294 -23.21 4.81 10.31
N PHE A 295 -22.06 4.29 9.85
CA PHE A 295 -21.99 3.17 8.89
C PHE A 295 -21.60 1.85 9.55
N ALA A 296 -21.16 1.86 10.80
CA ALA A 296 -20.72 0.67 11.52
C ALA A 296 -21.93 -0.12 12.04
N PRO A 297 -21.80 -1.45 12.23
CA PRO A 297 -22.75 -2.23 13.02
C PRO A 297 -22.92 -1.65 14.42
N GLU A 298 -24.09 -1.85 15.03
CA GLU A 298 -24.42 -1.29 16.35
C GLU A 298 -23.36 -1.68 17.40
N GLU A 299 -22.91 -2.93 17.40
CA GLU A 299 -21.93 -3.44 18.37
C GLU A 299 -20.57 -2.73 18.25
N GLU A 300 -20.15 -2.39 17.04
CA GLU A 300 -18.90 -1.66 16.80
C GLU A 300 -19.06 -0.16 17.10
N SER A 301 -20.25 0.39 16.88
CA SER A 301 -20.58 1.78 17.23
C SER A 301 -20.55 2.00 18.74
N GLU A 302 -21.14 1.09 19.53
CA GLU A 302 -21.13 1.15 21.00
C GLU A 302 -19.70 1.13 21.57
N VAL A 303 -18.78 0.40 20.93
CA VAL A 303 -17.37 0.37 21.33
C VAL A 303 -16.64 1.68 20.95
N LEU A 304 -16.98 2.28 19.82
CA LEU A 304 -16.35 3.51 19.32
C LEU A 304 -16.84 4.77 20.05
N GLU A 305 -18.08 4.80 20.54
CA GLU A 305 -18.71 5.99 21.13
C GLU A 305 -17.93 6.56 22.33
N PRO A 306 -17.60 5.78 23.39
CA PRO A 306 -16.79 6.28 24.51
C PRO A 306 -15.40 6.79 24.08
N PHE A 307 -14.86 6.22 23.00
CA PHE A 307 -13.58 6.65 22.47
C PHE A 307 -13.69 8.02 21.78
N VAL A 308 -14.74 8.24 20.98
CA VAL A 308 -15.00 9.53 20.33
C VAL A 308 -15.26 10.62 21.37
N GLU A 309 -16.01 10.33 22.43
CA GLU A 309 -16.22 11.26 23.56
C GLU A 309 -14.90 11.67 24.21
N LYS A 310 -14.02 10.69 24.49
CA LYS A 310 -12.69 10.96 25.03
C LYS A 310 -11.86 11.85 24.10
N LEU A 311 -11.93 11.63 22.78
CA LEU A 311 -11.23 12.48 21.81
C LEU A 311 -11.76 13.91 21.81
N HIS A 312 -13.07 14.10 21.97
CA HIS A 312 -13.69 15.41 22.07
C HIS A 312 -13.17 16.19 23.29
N LEU A 313 -13.01 15.51 24.43
CA LEU A 313 -12.41 16.10 25.63
C LEU A 313 -10.94 16.51 25.41
N LEU A 314 -10.15 15.67 24.73
CA LEU A 314 -8.76 15.98 24.39
C LEU A 314 -8.65 17.18 23.43
N GLN A 315 -9.59 17.30 22.50
CA GLN A 315 -9.68 18.45 21.59
C GLN A 315 -9.95 19.74 22.39
N LEU A 316 -10.95 19.75 23.28
CA LEU A 316 -11.29 20.91 24.11
C LEU A 316 -10.13 21.36 25.00
N GLU A 317 -9.43 20.41 25.63
CA GLU A 317 -8.24 20.69 26.45
C GLU A 317 -7.13 21.37 25.62
N SER A 318 -6.96 20.95 24.37
CA SER A 318 -5.99 21.54 23.44
C SER A 318 -6.32 23.00 23.12
N SER A 319 -7.60 23.30 22.90
CA SER A 319 -8.10 24.63 22.60
C SER A 319 -7.89 25.57 23.79
N TRP A 320 -8.19 25.12 25.01
CA TRP A 320 -8.02 25.93 26.22
C TRP A 320 -6.56 26.28 26.52
N LYS A 321 -5.64 25.33 26.34
CA LYS A 321 -4.19 25.58 26.53
C LYS A 321 -3.65 26.60 25.52
N SER A 322 -4.17 26.61 24.30
CA SER A 322 -3.80 27.60 23.27
C SER A 322 -4.30 29.01 23.59
N LEU A 323 -5.47 29.11 24.23
CA LEU A 323 -6.07 30.39 24.63
C LEU A 323 -5.28 31.02 25.79
N GLY A 324 -4.86 30.22 26.77
CA GLY A 324 -4.04 30.66 27.90
C GLY A 324 -2.66 31.20 27.52
N HIS A 325 -2.08 30.75 26.40
CA HIS A 325 -0.81 31.27 25.88
C HIS A 325 -0.94 32.63 25.16
N LYS A 326 -2.13 32.97 24.63
CA LYS A 326 -2.39 34.30 24.04
C LYS A 326 -2.77 35.37 25.08
N GLY A 327 -2.99 34.98 26.34
CA GLY A 327 -3.50 35.84 27.41
C GLY A 327 -2.46 36.61 28.23
N ARG A 328 -1.16 36.60 27.90
CA ARG A 328 -0.21 37.56 28.50
C ARG A 328 -0.38 38.92 27.82
N LEU A 329 -1.47 39.59 28.18
CA LEU A 329 -1.62 41.03 28.01
C LEU A 329 -0.47 41.70 28.76
N SER A 330 0.42 42.36 28.02
CA SER A 330 1.36 43.32 28.57
C SER A 330 0.55 44.46 29.18
N ILE A 331 0.44 44.47 30.50
CA ILE A 331 0.00 45.64 31.25
C ILE A 331 1.21 46.59 31.23
N SER A 332 1.11 47.62 30.41
CA SER A 332 2.00 48.79 30.37
C SER A 332 1.92 49.61 31.64
#